data_AF-A0A850B850-F1
#
_entry.id   AF-A0A850B850-F1
#
_cell.length_a   1.000
_cell.length_b   1.000
_cell.length_c   1.000
_cell.angle_alpha   90.00
_cell.angle_beta   90.00
_cell.angle_gamma   90.00
#
_symmetry.space_group_name_H-M   'P 1'
#
loop_
_entity.id
_entity.type
_entity.pdbx_description
1 polymer ?
#
loop_
_entity_poly.entity_id
_entity_poly.type
_entity_poly.pdbx_seq_one_letter_code
_entity_poly.pdbx_strand_id
1 'polypeptide(L)'
;MATFIAALLFRPEDVSDRALSQGFGVALGGFDVPSPRLLVAEIPGLSGFSAAFYASAAKIPRGTEDEEFEHACELFEDELPPALAVLDAAIEMGRPNAVVYALTFAEDVLHDDAWRFDARGVERHFAHEGDEGIEVGFETPSAGEVKTISVPEEEEAAKVMPHRGTTFLSKELGVPIVGALVGALFAAEKRILVRLVEPDPASIEAEVMRLNKTLKRVAGRGSFEPPRSVGGAPVPAAYEAFVRAYDFNDPADPQDLYRELSIGAVEGTLRFFRRDDFNAIEKDQAFGNYRGKAGSAAVFPIARFLGSTLGAGAKGILGIADDGEHLRIVRPSGEVIEAGPTFGELIRYLALGWSSRTEAEEDMIGALMLRAKLRVDREIIS
;
A
#
# COMPACT_ATOMS: atom_id res chain seq x y z
N MET A 1 6.89 22.28 -20.44
CA MET A 1 6.36 21.04 -19.84
C MET A 1 6.81 21.16 -18.40
N ALA A 2 5.89 21.50 -17.51
CA ALA A 2 6.19 21.65 -16.09
C ALA A 2 6.90 20.38 -15.63
N THR A 3 8.14 20.50 -15.15
CA THR A 3 8.83 19.35 -14.58
C THR A 3 8.55 19.40 -13.09
N PHE A 4 7.61 18.58 -12.64
CA PHE A 4 7.48 18.28 -11.22
C PHE A 4 8.17 16.94 -10.91
N ILE A 5 8.69 16.83 -9.70
CA ILE A 5 9.34 15.63 -9.18
C ILE A 5 8.73 15.33 -7.82
N ALA A 6 8.19 14.12 -7.65
CA ALA A 6 7.88 13.55 -6.35
C ALA A 6 8.65 12.23 -6.24
N ALA A 7 9.68 12.19 -5.40
CA ALA A 7 10.62 11.07 -5.38
C ALA A 7 11.13 10.74 -3.99
N LEU A 8 11.36 9.44 -3.75
CA LEU A 8 12.20 8.97 -2.66
C LEU A 8 13.61 8.66 -3.16
N LEU A 9 14.63 9.04 -2.40
CA LEU A 9 16.01 8.65 -2.65
C LEU A 9 16.48 7.72 -1.54
N PHE A 10 17.08 6.61 -1.93
CA PHE A 10 17.43 5.53 -1.00
C PHE A 10 18.61 4.73 -1.55
N ARG A 11 19.21 3.92 -0.68
CA ARG A 11 20.19 2.90 -1.09
C ARG A 11 19.49 1.56 -1.28
N PRO A 12 19.61 0.88 -2.43
CA PRO A 12 18.97 -0.42 -2.65
C PRO A 12 19.43 -1.52 -1.69
N GLU A 13 20.62 -1.39 -1.11
CA GLU A 13 21.12 -2.30 -0.07
C GLU A 13 20.39 -2.16 1.28
N ASP A 14 19.81 -0.98 1.54
CA ASP A 14 19.09 -0.65 2.77
C ASP A 14 17.57 -0.69 2.59
N VAL A 15 17.07 -0.37 1.40
CA VAL A 15 15.64 -0.37 1.08
C VAL A 15 15.39 -1.27 -0.13
N SER A 16 14.75 -2.40 0.11
CA SER A 16 14.36 -3.34 -0.95
C SER A 16 13.12 -2.87 -1.73
N ASP A 17 12.89 -3.42 -2.93
CA ASP A 17 11.63 -3.19 -3.67
C ASP A 17 10.39 -3.48 -2.83
N ARG A 18 10.48 -4.50 -1.95
CA ARG A 18 9.40 -4.86 -1.03
C ARG A 18 9.16 -3.77 0.00
N ALA A 19 10.22 -3.20 0.57
CA ALA A 19 10.10 -2.09 1.52
C ALA A 19 9.52 -0.84 0.85
N LEU A 20 9.96 -0.52 -0.37
CA LEU A 20 9.36 0.55 -1.18
C LEU A 20 7.87 0.33 -1.42
N SER A 21 7.49 -0.86 -1.91
CA SER A 21 6.11 -1.18 -2.22
C SER A 21 5.22 -1.14 -0.97
N GLN A 22 5.69 -1.70 0.15
CA GLN A 22 4.93 -1.72 1.39
C GLN A 22 4.78 -0.32 1.98
N GLY A 23 5.86 0.45 2.07
CA GLY A 23 5.82 1.81 2.62
C GLY A 23 4.95 2.75 1.79
N PHE A 24 5.09 2.77 0.46
CA PHE A 24 4.16 3.53 -0.38
C PHE A 24 2.73 3.01 -0.30
N GLY A 25 2.53 1.70 -0.16
CA GLY A 25 1.19 1.15 0.00
C GLY A 25 0.49 1.67 1.26
N VAL A 26 1.25 1.84 2.35
CA VAL A 26 0.78 2.41 3.63
C VAL A 26 0.51 3.90 3.51
N ALA A 27 1.45 4.68 2.96
CA ALA A 27 1.28 6.13 2.79
C ALA A 27 0.08 6.46 1.87
N LEU A 28 -0.18 5.63 0.87
CA LEU A 28 -1.39 5.73 0.04
C LEU A 28 -2.68 5.30 0.73
N GLY A 29 -2.60 4.92 2.01
CA GLY A 29 -3.71 4.47 2.82
C GLY A 29 -4.85 5.47 2.99
N GLY A 30 -4.61 6.75 2.69
CA GLY A 30 -5.58 7.86 2.67
C GLY A 30 -6.11 8.24 1.28
N PHE A 31 -5.53 7.70 0.22
CA PHE A 31 -5.61 8.29 -1.12
C PHE A 31 -6.28 7.36 -2.15
N ASP A 32 -7.22 7.90 -2.95
CA ASP A 32 -7.88 7.15 -4.02
C ASP A 32 -7.05 7.09 -5.31
N VAL A 33 -5.97 6.30 -5.27
CA VAL A 33 -5.07 6.16 -6.42
C VAL A 33 -5.35 4.85 -7.16
N PRO A 34 -5.81 4.90 -8.43
CA PRO A 34 -6.21 3.70 -9.17
C PRO A 34 -5.06 2.76 -9.52
N SER A 35 -3.88 3.28 -9.82
CA SER A 35 -2.76 2.48 -10.35
C SER A 35 -1.39 3.04 -9.93
N PRO A 36 -1.17 3.25 -8.62
CA PRO A 36 0.06 3.83 -8.12
C PRO A 36 1.26 2.99 -8.54
N ARG A 37 2.30 3.66 -9.03
CA ARG A 37 3.55 3.02 -9.43
C ARG A 37 4.75 3.87 -9.05
N LEU A 38 5.87 3.20 -8.85
CA LEU A 38 7.17 3.84 -8.70
C LEU A 38 8.00 3.56 -9.94
N LEU A 39 8.58 4.60 -10.54
CA LEU A 39 9.61 4.46 -11.56
C LEU A 39 10.95 4.52 -10.84
N VAL A 40 11.77 3.47 -10.97
CA VAL A 40 13.04 3.37 -10.25
C VAL A 40 14.22 3.45 -11.20
N ALA A 41 15.18 4.29 -10.85
CA ALA A 41 16.42 4.49 -11.59
C ALA A 41 17.59 4.72 -10.63
N GLU A 42 18.80 4.35 -11.06
CA GLU A 42 20.02 4.84 -10.39
C GLU A 42 20.16 6.35 -10.60
N ILE A 43 20.72 7.05 -9.61
CA ILE A 43 20.91 8.49 -9.67
C ILE A 43 22.28 8.81 -10.30
N PRO A 44 22.33 9.44 -11.49
CA PRO A 44 23.58 9.83 -12.12
C PRO A 44 24.45 10.70 -11.19
N GLY A 45 25.72 10.33 -11.03
CA GLY A 45 26.66 11.04 -10.18
C GLY A 45 26.61 10.67 -8.69
N LEU A 46 25.61 9.89 -8.24
CA LEU A 46 25.45 9.46 -6.86
C LEU A 46 25.48 7.92 -6.76
N SER A 47 26.69 7.36 -6.75
CA SER A 47 26.88 5.91 -6.74
C SER A 47 26.24 5.25 -5.51
N GLY A 48 25.54 4.13 -5.72
CA GLY A 48 24.88 3.36 -4.67
C GLY A 48 23.50 3.88 -4.27
N PHE A 49 23.02 4.98 -4.87
CA PHE A 49 21.67 5.48 -4.64
C PHE A 49 20.75 5.27 -5.85
N SER A 50 19.47 5.12 -5.54
CA SER A 50 18.39 5.09 -6.50
C SER A 50 17.32 6.11 -6.12
N ALA A 51 16.59 6.57 -7.13
CA ALA A 51 15.39 7.37 -6.97
C ALA A 51 14.17 6.50 -7.32
N ALA A 52 13.12 6.57 -6.51
CA ALA A 52 11.79 6.03 -6.77
C ALA A 52 10.83 7.19 -7.00
N PHE A 53 10.50 7.45 -8.27
CA PHE A 53 9.58 8.51 -8.68
C PHE A 53 8.15 8.00 -8.59
N TYR A 54 7.32 8.72 -7.83
CA TYR A 54 5.91 8.41 -7.71
C TYR A 54 5.14 8.85 -8.95
N ALA A 55 4.21 8.01 -9.39
CA ALA A 55 3.19 8.38 -10.35
C ALA A 55 1.88 7.69 -9.96
N SER A 56 0.79 8.45 -9.92
CA SER A 56 -0.56 7.92 -9.66
C SER A 56 -1.02 6.95 -10.76
N ALA A 57 -0.48 7.17 -11.98
CA ALA A 57 -0.90 6.58 -13.25
C ALA A 57 -2.40 6.72 -13.54
N ALA A 58 -3.09 7.65 -12.86
CA ALA A 58 -4.43 8.05 -13.20
C ALA A 58 -4.46 8.62 -14.63
N LYS A 59 -5.59 8.48 -15.32
CA LYS A 59 -5.80 9.20 -16.57
C LYS A 59 -6.06 10.66 -16.22
N ILE A 60 -5.00 11.46 -16.21
CA ILE A 60 -5.08 12.90 -15.98
C ILE A 60 -5.69 13.52 -17.26
N PRO A 61 -6.88 14.15 -17.19
CA PRO A 61 -7.39 14.97 -18.29
C PRO A 61 -6.36 16.03 -18.69
N ARG A 62 -6.31 16.40 -19.97
CA ARG A 62 -5.43 17.51 -20.40
C ARG A 62 -5.84 18.80 -19.69
N GLY A 63 -4.87 19.52 -19.10
CA GLY A 63 -5.10 20.77 -18.39
C GLY A 63 -5.36 20.61 -16.89
N THR A 64 -5.20 19.40 -16.34
CA THR A 64 -5.22 19.16 -14.89
C THR A 64 -3.90 18.55 -14.41
N GLU A 65 -2.80 18.83 -15.11
CA GLU A 65 -1.46 18.38 -14.70
C GLU A 65 -1.09 18.84 -13.27
N ASP A 66 -1.60 20.00 -12.85
CA ASP A 66 -1.41 20.55 -11.51
C ASP A 66 -2.06 19.67 -10.41
N GLU A 67 -3.16 18.97 -10.71
CA GLU A 67 -3.84 18.06 -9.75
C GLU A 67 -2.95 16.86 -9.38
N GLU A 68 -2.13 16.34 -10.31
CA GLU A 68 -1.19 15.24 -10.01
C GLU A 68 -0.05 15.72 -9.11
N PHE A 69 0.37 16.96 -9.30
CA PHE A 69 1.39 17.59 -8.47
C PHE A 69 0.85 17.90 -7.07
N GLU A 70 -0.30 18.55 -6.96
CA GLU A 70 -1.00 18.80 -5.70
C GLU A 70 -1.23 17.51 -4.91
N HIS A 71 -1.74 16.47 -5.58
CA HIS A 71 -1.88 15.12 -5.00
C HIS A 71 -0.54 14.59 -4.47
N ALA A 72 0.54 14.74 -5.23
CA ALA A 72 1.84 14.26 -4.82
C ALA A 72 2.41 15.05 -3.64
N CYS A 73 2.20 16.37 -3.58
CA CYS A 73 2.55 17.19 -2.43
C CYS A 73 1.77 16.79 -1.19
N GLU A 74 0.43 16.68 -1.29
CA GLU A 74 -0.42 16.19 -0.20
C GLU A 74 0.10 14.84 0.34
N LEU A 75 0.32 13.86 -0.55
CA LEU A 75 0.84 12.56 -0.16
C LEU A 75 2.20 12.62 0.55
N PHE A 76 3.13 13.46 0.07
CA PHE A 76 4.49 13.53 0.59
C PHE A 76 4.63 14.41 1.84
N GLU A 77 3.63 15.24 2.13
CA GLU A 77 3.59 16.20 3.23
C GLU A 77 2.62 15.82 4.36
N ASP A 78 1.79 14.78 4.15
CA ASP A 78 0.83 14.27 5.13
C ASP A 78 1.49 13.73 6.41
N GLU A 79 0.69 13.42 7.43
CA GLU A 79 1.14 12.88 8.72
C GLU A 79 1.95 11.57 8.56
N LEU A 80 1.68 10.78 7.51
CA LEU A 80 2.39 9.54 7.20
C LEU A 80 3.01 9.57 5.79
N PRO A 81 4.11 10.31 5.58
CA PRO A 81 4.69 10.49 4.25
C PRO A 81 5.34 9.18 3.76
N PRO A 82 5.43 8.94 2.43
CA PRO A 82 5.99 7.71 1.88
C PRO A 82 7.37 7.36 2.40
N ALA A 83 8.23 8.35 2.64
CA ALA A 83 9.56 8.10 3.15
C ALA A 83 9.57 7.53 4.57
N LEU A 84 8.68 8.00 5.45
CA LEU A 84 8.54 7.48 6.81
C LEU A 84 8.03 6.04 6.79
N ALA A 85 6.95 5.79 6.04
CA ALA A 85 6.39 4.45 5.91
C ALA A 85 7.38 3.45 5.25
N VAL A 86 8.19 3.90 4.27
CA VAL A 86 9.24 3.09 3.65
C VAL A 86 10.39 2.83 4.62
N LEU A 87 10.79 3.81 5.43
CA LEU A 87 11.80 3.64 6.47
C LEU A 87 11.35 2.58 7.48
N ASP A 88 10.12 2.66 7.98
CA ASP A 88 9.56 1.68 8.92
C ASP A 88 9.53 0.26 8.32
N ALA A 89 9.09 0.14 7.06
CA ALA A 89 9.11 -1.14 6.35
C ALA A 89 10.54 -1.71 6.21
N ALA A 90 11.55 -0.86 5.96
CA ALA A 90 12.94 -1.28 5.90
C ALA A 90 13.47 -1.73 7.27
N ILE A 91 13.14 -1.01 8.35
CA ILE A 91 13.50 -1.35 9.72
C ILE A 91 12.92 -2.72 10.11
N GLU A 92 11.65 -2.97 9.81
CA GLU A 92 11.01 -4.29 10.02
C GLU A 92 11.74 -5.42 9.30
N MET A 93 12.34 -5.13 8.14
CA MET A 93 13.12 -6.08 7.34
C MET A 93 14.59 -6.20 7.80
N GLY A 94 14.93 -5.66 8.97
CA GLY A 94 16.26 -5.78 9.56
C GLY A 94 17.25 -4.75 9.03
N ARG A 95 16.78 -3.59 8.56
CA ARG A 95 17.61 -2.48 8.08
C ARG A 95 17.47 -1.25 8.99
N PRO A 96 17.91 -1.33 10.27
CA PRO A 96 17.67 -0.27 11.27
C PRO A 96 18.41 1.04 11.00
N ASN A 97 19.42 1.02 10.12
CA ASN A 97 20.22 2.18 9.76
C ASN A 97 19.87 2.72 8.38
N ALA A 98 18.75 2.30 7.80
CA ALA A 98 18.27 2.83 6.53
C ALA A 98 18.05 4.35 6.64
N VAL A 99 18.33 5.05 5.55
CA VAL A 99 18.07 6.48 5.40
C VAL A 99 17.26 6.64 4.13
N VAL A 100 16.14 7.35 4.24
CA VAL A 100 15.26 7.65 3.11
C VAL A 100 15.13 9.17 3.01
N TYR A 101 15.38 9.69 1.82
CA TYR A 101 15.11 11.10 1.53
C TYR A 101 13.83 11.21 0.72
N ALA A 102 13.07 12.27 0.93
CA ALA A 102 11.93 12.63 0.10
C ALA A 102 12.18 13.99 -0.56
N LEU A 103 11.62 14.19 -1.76
CA LEU A 103 11.61 15.47 -2.45
C LEU A 103 10.28 15.64 -3.19
N THR A 104 9.61 16.76 -2.96
CA THR A 104 8.61 17.34 -3.87
C THR A 104 9.17 18.65 -4.44
N PHE A 105 9.16 18.75 -5.77
CA PHE A 105 9.73 19.89 -6.49
C PHE A 105 8.89 20.24 -7.69
N ALA A 106 8.59 21.51 -7.89
CA ALA A 106 8.07 22.06 -9.14
C ALA A 106 8.88 23.30 -9.53
N GLU A 107 9.15 23.45 -10.83
CA GLU A 107 9.83 24.63 -11.37
C GLU A 107 8.85 25.76 -11.71
N ASP A 108 7.63 25.40 -12.15
CA ASP A 108 6.65 26.36 -12.68
C ASP A 108 5.88 27.10 -11.57
N VAL A 109 5.78 26.49 -10.40
CA VAL A 109 5.31 27.08 -9.13
C VAL A 109 6.47 26.86 -8.17
N LEU A 110 6.93 27.90 -7.46
CA LEU A 110 8.02 27.71 -6.51
C LEU A 110 7.58 26.75 -5.41
N HIS A 111 7.93 25.47 -5.57
CA HIS A 111 7.74 24.43 -4.58
C HIS A 111 9.00 23.59 -4.52
N ASP A 112 9.66 23.59 -3.37
CA ASP A 112 10.94 22.92 -3.21
C ASP A 112 11.09 22.43 -1.77
N ASP A 113 10.57 21.23 -1.52
CA ASP A 113 10.51 20.61 -0.21
C ASP A 113 11.27 19.30 -0.19
N ALA A 114 12.18 19.16 0.76
CA ALA A 114 12.92 17.93 0.94
C ALA A 114 13.05 17.54 2.41
N TRP A 115 13.08 16.22 2.61
CA TRP A 115 13.19 15.60 3.91
C TRP A 115 14.29 14.55 3.93
N ARG A 116 14.91 14.36 5.09
CA ARG A 116 15.68 13.17 5.47
C ARG A 116 14.96 12.48 6.61
N PHE A 117 14.72 11.18 6.44
CA PHE A 117 14.19 10.28 7.44
C PHE A 117 15.25 9.24 7.79
N ASP A 118 15.60 9.15 9.06
CA ASP A 118 16.46 8.10 9.59
C ASP A 118 16.15 7.81 11.07
N ALA A 119 16.85 6.86 11.68
CA ALA A 119 16.65 6.47 13.08
C ALA A 119 16.86 7.60 14.12
N ARG A 120 17.43 8.74 13.72
CA ARG A 120 17.64 9.92 14.56
C ARG A 120 16.48 10.93 14.47
N GLY A 121 15.53 10.71 13.56
CA GLY A 121 14.37 11.56 13.36
C GLY A 121 14.29 12.15 11.95
N VAL A 122 13.50 13.22 11.81
CA VAL A 122 13.21 13.89 10.55
C VAL A 122 13.95 15.23 10.47
N GLU A 123 14.53 15.52 9.31
CA GLU A 123 15.08 16.84 8.97
C GLU A 123 14.45 17.32 7.66
N ARG A 124 13.80 18.49 7.66
CA ARG A 124 13.06 19.06 6.50
C ARG A 124 13.62 20.42 6.14
N HIS A 125 13.67 20.73 4.86
CA HIS A 125 14.00 22.04 4.31
C HIS A 125 13.03 22.35 3.18
N PHE A 126 12.35 23.50 3.25
CA PHE A 126 11.32 23.86 2.27
C PHE A 126 11.34 25.32 1.85
N ALA A 127 10.85 25.55 0.62
CA ALA A 127 10.52 26.85 0.07
C ALA A 127 9.30 26.75 -0.87
N HIS A 128 8.19 27.41 -0.53
CA HIS A 128 6.92 27.36 -1.26
C HIS A 128 6.38 28.75 -1.57
N GLU A 129 5.63 28.90 -2.65
CA GLU A 129 4.70 30.02 -2.83
C GLU A 129 3.47 29.83 -1.93
N GLY A 130 3.24 30.78 -1.01
CA GLY A 130 2.05 30.83 -0.16
C GLY A 130 1.18 32.06 -0.45
N ASP A 131 0.02 32.12 0.21
CA ASP A 131 -0.99 33.18 -0.01
C ASP A 131 -0.45 34.61 0.27
N GLU A 132 0.51 34.74 1.18
CA GLU A 132 1.10 36.03 1.60
C GLU A 132 2.53 36.26 1.04
N GLY A 133 3.03 35.38 0.16
CA GLY A 133 4.38 35.41 -0.41
C GLY A 133 5.14 34.10 -0.21
N ILE A 134 6.46 34.11 -0.37
CA ILE A 134 7.27 32.90 -0.24
C ILE A 134 7.38 32.45 1.23
N GLU A 135 6.98 31.22 1.48
CA GLU A 135 7.18 30.54 2.76
C GLU A 135 8.48 29.73 2.71
N VAL A 136 9.31 29.87 3.74
CA VAL A 136 10.52 29.06 3.86
C VAL A 136 10.65 28.52 5.28
N GLY A 137 11.34 27.40 5.43
CA GLY A 137 11.53 26.86 6.77
C GLY A 137 12.54 25.73 6.81
N PHE A 138 12.83 25.32 8.04
CA PHE A 138 13.57 24.11 8.31
C PHE A 138 13.04 23.43 9.57
N GLU A 139 13.09 22.11 9.57
CA GLU A 139 12.75 21.28 10.71
C GLU A 139 13.93 20.36 11.00
N THR A 140 14.29 20.20 12.28
CA THR A 140 15.31 19.25 12.72
C THR A 140 14.76 18.40 13.87
N PRO A 141 15.35 17.22 14.15
CA PRO A 141 14.90 16.36 15.24
C PRO A 141 14.92 17.03 16.63
N SER A 142 15.71 18.09 16.80
CA SER A 142 15.91 18.80 18.07
C SER A 142 15.23 20.18 18.15
N ALA A 143 14.78 20.73 17.03
CA ALA A 143 14.16 22.05 16.93
C ALA A 143 13.52 22.22 15.55
N GLY A 144 12.29 22.75 15.49
CA GLY A 144 11.67 23.25 14.27
C GLY A 144 11.53 24.76 14.35
N GLU A 145 11.98 25.48 13.32
CA GLU A 145 11.70 26.91 13.16
C GLU A 145 11.07 27.12 11.78
N VAL A 146 9.74 27.23 11.77
CA VAL A 146 9.00 27.72 10.60
C VAL A 146 9.13 29.23 10.59
N LYS A 147 9.66 29.79 9.51
CA LYS A 147 9.86 31.23 9.38
C LYS A 147 9.34 31.73 8.05
N THR A 148 8.13 32.28 8.05
CA THR A 148 7.61 33.02 6.90
C THR A 148 8.52 34.23 6.64
N ILE A 149 9.17 34.25 5.48
CA ILE A 149 9.91 35.42 5.04
C ILE A 149 9.07 36.07 3.95
N SER A 150 8.39 37.17 4.27
CA SER A 150 7.87 38.05 3.21
C SER A 150 9.08 38.64 2.48
N VAL A 151 9.38 38.13 1.29
CA VAL A 151 10.51 38.59 0.49
C VAL A 151 10.01 39.55 -0.59
N PRO A 152 10.57 40.77 -0.70
CA PRO A 152 10.38 41.59 -1.89
C PRO A 152 11.05 40.94 -3.11
N GLU A 153 10.39 40.96 -4.28
CA GLU A 153 10.82 40.31 -5.54
C GLU A 153 12.31 40.51 -5.90
N GLU A 154 12.92 41.63 -5.53
CA GLU A 154 14.30 41.97 -5.91
C GLU A 154 15.40 41.29 -5.04
N GLU A 155 15.08 40.69 -3.88
CA GLU A 155 16.05 40.02 -2.98
C GLU A 155 15.74 38.53 -2.71
N GLU A 156 14.78 37.94 -3.43
CA GLU A 156 14.23 36.59 -3.23
C GLU A 156 15.25 35.46 -3.28
N ALA A 157 15.98 35.34 -4.39
CA ALA A 157 16.75 34.14 -4.66
C ALA A 157 17.82 33.84 -3.60
N ALA A 158 18.54 34.86 -3.11
CA ALA A 158 19.63 34.69 -2.14
C ALA A 158 19.14 34.35 -0.72
N LYS A 159 17.96 34.86 -0.33
CA LYS A 159 17.35 34.58 0.98
C LYS A 159 16.63 33.24 1.02
N VAL A 160 16.06 32.81 -0.11
CA VAL A 160 15.34 31.54 -0.23
C VAL A 160 16.28 30.35 -0.40
N MET A 161 17.39 30.51 -1.14
CA MET A 161 18.31 29.41 -1.48
C MET A 161 18.76 28.54 -0.29
N PRO A 162 19.10 29.06 0.90
CA PRO A 162 19.49 28.23 2.05
C PRO A 162 18.38 27.32 2.58
N HIS A 163 17.12 27.64 2.32
CA HIS A 163 15.95 26.92 2.81
C HIS A 163 15.38 25.91 1.81
N ARG A 164 15.73 26.04 0.52
CA ARG A 164 15.30 25.10 -0.52
C ARG A 164 15.69 23.65 -0.20
N GLY A 165 14.73 22.73 -0.30
CA GLY A 165 14.96 21.30 -0.13
C GLY A 165 16.05 20.75 -1.07
N THR A 166 16.09 21.18 -2.32
CA THR A 166 17.08 20.78 -3.31
C THR A 166 18.49 21.26 -2.96
N THR A 167 18.63 22.45 -2.34
CA THR A 167 19.91 22.93 -1.82
C THR A 167 20.39 22.06 -0.66
N PHE A 168 19.47 21.71 0.25
CA PHE A 168 19.73 20.80 1.37
C PHE A 168 20.20 19.43 0.88
N LEU A 169 19.40 18.76 0.04
CA LEU A 169 19.75 17.45 -0.51
C LEU A 169 21.05 17.47 -1.32
N SER A 170 21.30 18.54 -2.08
CA SER A 170 22.54 18.62 -2.87
C SER A 170 23.79 18.69 -1.99
N LYS A 171 23.71 19.37 -0.83
CA LYS A 171 24.80 19.40 0.15
C LYS A 171 24.95 18.07 0.87
N GLU A 172 23.84 17.48 1.29
CA GLU A 172 23.79 16.22 2.03
C GLU A 172 24.34 15.05 1.19
N LEU A 173 23.94 14.99 -0.09
CA LEU A 173 24.30 13.91 -1.01
C LEU A 173 25.54 14.23 -1.87
N GLY A 174 26.04 15.46 -1.82
CA GLY A 174 27.26 15.87 -2.52
C GLY A 174 27.12 15.95 -4.05
N VAL A 175 25.90 16.06 -4.58
CA VAL A 175 25.61 16.12 -6.02
C VAL A 175 24.54 17.17 -6.34
N PRO A 176 24.53 17.81 -7.52
CA PRO A 176 23.43 18.69 -7.93
C PRO A 176 22.13 17.89 -8.14
N ILE A 177 21.25 17.86 -7.13
CA ILE A 177 20.20 16.84 -7.04
C ILE A 177 19.13 16.94 -8.12
N VAL A 178 18.69 18.15 -8.48
CA VAL A 178 17.65 18.35 -9.50
C VAL A 178 18.08 17.79 -10.84
N GLY A 179 19.28 18.17 -11.31
CA GLY A 179 19.82 17.67 -12.57
C GLY A 179 20.02 16.15 -12.59
N ALA A 180 20.46 15.58 -11.46
CA ALA A 180 20.61 14.14 -11.31
C ALA A 180 19.26 13.42 -11.36
N LEU A 181 18.24 13.92 -10.66
CA LEU A 181 16.89 13.34 -10.63
C LEU A 181 16.18 13.45 -11.98
N VAL A 182 16.30 14.58 -12.69
CA VAL A 182 15.80 14.70 -14.06
C VAL A 182 16.45 13.65 -14.96
N GLY A 183 17.78 13.49 -14.89
CA GLY A 183 18.50 12.45 -15.63
C GLY A 183 18.03 11.04 -15.29
N ALA A 184 17.83 10.74 -14.00
CA ALA A 184 17.34 9.46 -13.52
C ALA A 184 15.89 9.18 -13.98
N LEU A 185 15.01 10.18 -13.95
CA LEU A 185 13.62 10.07 -14.42
C LEU A 185 13.56 9.72 -15.91
N PHE A 186 14.40 10.35 -16.74
CA PHE A 186 14.54 10.00 -18.16
C PHE A 186 15.11 8.60 -18.39
N ALA A 187 15.97 8.13 -17.48
CA ALA A 187 16.61 6.81 -17.54
C ALA A 187 15.81 5.72 -16.79
N ALA A 188 14.60 6.00 -16.31
CA ALA A 188 13.85 5.05 -15.50
C ALA A 188 13.39 3.82 -16.30
N GLU A 189 14.12 2.71 -16.12
CA GLU A 189 13.87 1.44 -16.80
C GLU A 189 12.93 0.53 -15.99
N LYS A 190 12.95 0.65 -14.66
CA LYS A 190 12.21 -0.25 -13.76
C LYS A 190 10.92 0.39 -13.28
N ARG A 191 9.84 -0.39 -13.27
CA ARG A 191 8.53 -0.01 -12.71
C ARG A 191 8.18 -0.95 -11.57
N ILE A 192 7.88 -0.39 -10.41
CA ILE A 192 7.34 -1.11 -9.25
C ILE A 192 5.86 -0.77 -9.15
N LEU A 193 5.02 -1.81 -9.11
CA LEU A 193 3.60 -1.65 -8.80
C LEU A 193 3.47 -1.58 -7.28
N VAL A 194 2.77 -0.59 -6.76
CA VAL A 194 2.63 -0.43 -5.31
C VAL A 194 1.52 -1.36 -4.79
N ARG A 195 1.93 -2.36 -4.02
CA ARG A 195 1.06 -3.35 -3.40
C ARG A 195 1.39 -3.48 -1.92
N LEU A 196 0.35 -3.44 -1.08
CA LEU A 196 0.47 -3.68 0.37
C LEU A 196 0.93 -5.11 0.65
N VAL A 197 0.39 -6.06 -0.11
CA VAL A 197 0.82 -7.46 -0.11
C VAL A 197 0.87 -7.94 -1.55
N GLU A 198 2.01 -8.48 -1.96
CA GLU A 198 2.16 -9.11 -3.27
C GLU A 198 1.33 -10.40 -3.33
N PRO A 199 0.67 -10.70 -4.47
CA PRO A 199 -0.14 -11.90 -4.63
C PRO A 199 0.70 -13.17 -4.85
N ASP A 200 2.03 -13.04 -4.90
CA ASP A 200 2.90 -14.19 -5.15
C ASP A 200 2.92 -15.17 -3.95
N PRO A 201 3.14 -16.48 -4.20
CA PRO A 201 3.15 -17.50 -3.16
C PRO A 201 4.04 -17.21 -1.95
N ALA A 202 5.23 -16.63 -2.14
CA ALA A 202 6.18 -16.41 -1.04
C ALA A 202 5.73 -15.26 -0.14
N SER A 203 5.16 -14.20 -0.72
CA SER A 203 4.57 -13.09 0.04
C SER A 203 3.36 -13.53 0.83
N ILE A 204 2.47 -14.33 0.23
CA ILE A 204 1.31 -14.90 0.94
C ILE A 204 1.74 -15.82 2.07
N GLU A 205 2.70 -16.72 1.85
CA GLU A 205 3.24 -17.59 2.90
C GLU A 205 3.82 -16.77 4.06
N ALA A 206 4.56 -15.69 3.79
CA ALA A 206 5.10 -14.82 4.82
C ALA A 206 3.99 -14.15 5.66
N GLU A 207 2.93 -13.63 5.04
CA GLU A 207 1.81 -13.03 5.76
C GLU A 207 1.01 -14.08 6.56
N VAL A 208 0.85 -15.31 6.05
CA VAL A 208 0.23 -16.41 6.81
C VAL A 208 1.07 -16.82 8.00
N MET A 209 2.39 -16.82 7.88
CA MET A 209 3.29 -17.07 9.01
C MET A 209 3.15 -15.98 10.08
N ARG A 210 2.98 -14.71 9.69
CA ARG A 210 2.66 -13.61 10.63
C ARG A 210 1.30 -13.87 11.30
N LEU A 211 0.27 -14.20 10.53
CA LEU A 211 -1.06 -14.54 11.05
C LEU A 211 -1.02 -15.68 12.07
N ASN A 212 -0.35 -16.79 11.75
CA ASN A 212 -0.20 -17.91 12.66
C ASN A 212 0.52 -17.50 13.95
N LYS A 213 1.55 -16.66 13.85
CA LYS A 213 2.26 -16.12 15.02
C LYS A 213 1.33 -15.28 15.90
N THR A 214 0.56 -14.37 15.30
CA THR A 214 -0.43 -13.52 16.01
C THR A 214 -1.47 -14.37 16.72
N LEU A 215 -1.93 -15.44 16.08
CA LEU A 215 -2.92 -16.37 16.64
C LEU A 215 -2.32 -17.45 17.57
N LYS A 216 -0.99 -17.48 17.76
CA LYS A 216 -0.26 -18.50 18.52
C LYS A 216 -0.49 -19.93 18.00
N ARG A 217 -0.59 -20.07 16.68
CA ARG A 217 -0.87 -21.30 15.94
C ARG A 217 0.41 -21.96 15.39
N VAL A 218 0.28 -23.21 14.94
CA VAL A 218 1.36 -24.03 14.40
C VAL A 218 1.26 -24.10 12.88
N ALA A 219 2.23 -23.52 12.18
CA ALA A 219 2.24 -23.46 10.73
C ALA A 219 2.01 -24.82 10.05
N GLY A 220 1.11 -24.83 9.06
CA GLY A 220 0.79 -25.97 8.20
C GLY A 220 0.06 -27.14 8.87
N ARG A 221 -0.31 -27.03 10.15
CA ARG A 221 -1.07 -28.09 10.83
C ARG A 221 -2.46 -28.22 10.21
N GLY A 222 -2.80 -29.43 9.79
CA GLY A 222 -4.08 -29.70 9.10
C GLY A 222 -4.16 -29.15 7.68
N SER A 223 -3.03 -28.71 7.10
CA SER A 223 -2.94 -28.34 5.69
C SER A 223 -3.40 -29.49 4.78
N PHE A 224 -3.85 -29.12 3.58
CA PHE A 224 -4.38 -30.07 2.61
C PHE A 224 -4.07 -29.61 1.17
N GLU A 225 -4.23 -30.51 0.21
CA GLU A 225 -4.22 -30.12 -1.20
C GLU A 225 -5.62 -29.60 -1.57
N PRO A 226 -5.77 -28.31 -1.93
CA PRO A 226 -7.04 -27.80 -2.41
C PRO A 226 -7.41 -28.46 -3.76
N PRO A 227 -8.71 -28.53 -4.12
CA PRO A 227 -9.11 -29.02 -5.43
C PRO A 227 -8.50 -28.17 -6.54
N ARG A 228 -8.05 -28.80 -7.63
CA ARG A 228 -7.46 -28.10 -8.78
C ARG A 228 -8.38 -27.05 -9.40
N SER A 229 -9.69 -27.26 -9.29
CA SER A 229 -10.70 -26.30 -9.72
C SER A 229 -12.00 -26.49 -8.96
N VAL A 230 -12.73 -25.40 -8.73
CA VAL A 230 -14.07 -25.40 -8.12
C VAL A 230 -14.96 -24.46 -8.92
N GLY A 231 -16.16 -24.91 -9.30
CA GLY A 231 -17.07 -24.08 -10.10
C GLY A 231 -16.55 -23.63 -11.47
N GLY A 232 -15.46 -24.23 -11.98
CA GLY A 232 -14.78 -23.84 -13.22
C GLY A 232 -13.62 -22.85 -13.03
N ALA A 233 -13.43 -22.32 -11.82
CA ALA A 233 -12.27 -21.51 -11.47
C ALA A 233 -11.10 -22.43 -11.07
N PRO A 234 -9.89 -22.27 -11.62
CA PRO A 234 -8.70 -22.97 -11.15
C PRO A 234 -8.30 -22.48 -9.75
N VAL A 235 -7.57 -23.31 -9.00
CA VAL A 235 -7.00 -22.87 -7.71
C VAL A 235 -5.91 -21.81 -7.92
N PRO A 236 -5.98 -20.65 -7.25
CA PRO A 236 -4.91 -19.66 -7.31
C PRO A 236 -3.65 -20.12 -6.58
N ALA A 237 -2.47 -19.86 -7.13
CA ALA A 237 -1.19 -20.20 -6.50
C ALA A 237 -1.02 -19.53 -5.12
N ALA A 238 -1.54 -18.31 -4.97
CA ALA A 238 -1.65 -17.60 -3.70
C ALA A 238 -2.43 -18.42 -2.65
N TYR A 239 -3.57 -18.99 -3.04
CA TYR A 239 -4.37 -19.81 -2.14
C TYR A 239 -3.70 -21.14 -1.79
N GLU A 240 -3.00 -21.77 -2.74
CA GLU A 240 -2.22 -22.97 -2.43
C GLU A 240 -1.13 -22.69 -1.39
N ALA A 241 -0.44 -21.54 -1.50
CA ALA A 241 0.54 -21.11 -0.51
C ALA A 241 -0.10 -20.87 0.85
N PHE A 242 -1.26 -20.21 0.89
CA PHE A 242 -2.05 -20.05 2.11
C PHE A 242 -2.38 -21.39 2.76
N VAL A 243 -2.95 -22.34 1.99
CA VAL A 243 -3.37 -23.63 2.54
C VAL A 243 -2.19 -24.45 3.09
N ARG A 244 -1.01 -24.35 2.46
CA ARG A 244 0.20 -25.03 2.95
C ARG A 244 0.71 -24.44 4.26
N ALA A 245 0.67 -23.12 4.40
CA ALA A 245 1.26 -22.42 5.55
C ALA A 245 0.29 -22.30 6.74
N TYR A 246 -1.01 -22.24 6.50
CA TYR A 246 -2.02 -21.94 7.52
C TYR A 246 -2.32 -23.14 8.43
N ASP A 247 -2.69 -22.85 9.69
CA ASP A 247 -3.11 -23.85 10.66
C ASP A 247 -4.64 -24.02 10.66
N PHE A 248 -5.12 -25.08 10.02
CA PHE A 248 -6.54 -25.40 9.92
C PHE A 248 -7.09 -26.23 11.08
N ASN A 249 -6.21 -26.73 11.95
CA ASN A 249 -6.58 -27.71 12.97
C ASN A 249 -6.05 -27.31 14.35
N ASP A 250 -6.25 -26.04 14.68
CA ASP A 250 -5.93 -25.52 16.01
C ASP A 250 -6.93 -26.01 17.06
N PRO A 251 -6.50 -26.81 18.06
CA PRO A 251 -7.41 -27.30 19.09
C PRO A 251 -7.93 -26.19 20.01
N ALA A 252 -7.26 -25.04 20.08
CA ALA A 252 -7.72 -23.89 20.85
C ALA A 252 -8.86 -23.13 20.15
N ASP A 253 -8.93 -23.21 18.82
CA ASP A 253 -10.00 -22.64 18.01
C ASP A 253 -10.49 -23.63 16.93
N PRO A 254 -11.29 -24.64 17.33
CA PRO A 254 -11.73 -25.68 16.41
C PRO A 254 -12.64 -25.16 15.29
N GLN A 255 -13.28 -24.00 15.47
CA GLN A 255 -14.20 -23.43 14.49
C GLN A 255 -13.53 -22.44 13.54
N ASP A 256 -12.37 -21.91 13.91
CA ASP A 256 -11.56 -20.98 13.13
C ASP A 256 -12.36 -19.76 12.64
N LEU A 257 -12.97 -19.07 13.60
CA LEU A 257 -13.89 -17.96 13.34
C LEU A 257 -13.20 -16.62 13.54
N TYR A 258 -13.04 -15.88 12.43
CA TYR A 258 -12.68 -14.47 12.47
C TYR A 258 -13.95 -13.64 12.61
N ARG A 259 -14.09 -12.96 13.75
CA ARG A 259 -15.31 -12.24 14.13
C ARG A 259 -15.10 -10.74 13.98
N GLU A 260 -16.22 -10.02 13.83
CA GLU A 260 -16.24 -8.55 13.83
C GLU A 260 -15.32 -7.92 12.79
N LEU A 261 -15.16 -8.61 11.64
CA LEU A 261 -14.40 -8.06 10.52
C LEU A 261 -15.13 -6.85 9.94
N SER A 262 -14.36 -5.84 9.52
CA SER A 262 -14.84 -4.67 8.82
C SER A 262 -13.74 -4.16 7.89
N ILE A 263 -13.63 -4.77 6.71
CA ILE A 263 -12.68 -4.34 5.67
C ILE A 263 -13.37 -4.42 4.30
N GLY A 264 -13.66 -3.26 3.69
CA GLY A 264 -14.49 -3.20 2.49
C GLY A 264 -15.88 -3.80 2.75
N ALA A 265 -16.35 -4.68 1.85
CA ALA A 265 -17.58 -5.45 2.01
C ALA A 265 -17.40 -6.75 2.82
N VAL A 266 -16.18 -7.06 3.29
CA VAL A 266 -15.90 -8.20 4.18
C VAL A 266 -16.29 -7.81 5.61
N GLU A 267 -17.56 -8.01 5.94
CA GLU A 267 -18.13 -7.65 7.24
C GLU A 267 -18.68 -8.86 8.03
N GLY A 268 -18.43 -8.87 9.34
CA GLY A 268 -19.00 -9.85 10.27
C GLY A 268 -18.09 -11.04 10.55
N THR A 269 -18.63 -12.27 10.43
CA THR A 269 -17.89 -13.49 10.79
C THR A 269 -17.45 -14.26 9.53
N LEU A 270 -16.15 -14.47 9.38
CA LEU A 270 -15.53 -15.24 8.31
C LEU A 270 -14.95 -16.55 8.86
N ARG A 271 -15.07 -17.63 8.07
CA ARG A 271 -14.37 -18.90 8.29
C ARG A 271 -13.76 -19.40 7.00
N PHE A 272 -12.45 -19.66 6.98
CA PHE A 272 -11.80 -20.26 5.82
C PHE A 272 -12.31 -21.68 5.54
N PHE A 273 -12.37 -22.04 4.27
CA PHE A 273 -12.76 -23.38 3.84
C PHE A 273 -11.70 -24.39 4.24
N ARG A 274 -12.17 -25.51 4.76
CA ARG A 274 -11.41 -26.73 5.02
C ARG A 274 -11.65 -27.73 3.90
N ARG A 275 -10.90 -28.83 3.91
CA ARG A 275 -11.04 -29.93 2.93
C ARG A 275 -12.49 -30.35 2.70
N ASP A 276 -13.26 -30.54 3.77
CA ASP A 276 -14.66 -31.03 3.65
C ASP A 276 -15.62 -29.97 3.08
N ASP A 277 -15.30 -28.68 3.23
CA ASP A 277 -16.13 -27.59 2.70
C ASP A 277 -16.12 -27.58 1.18
N PHE A 278 -15.00 -27.93 0.54
CA PHE A 278 -14.91 -28.04 -0.91
C PHE A 278 -15.79 -29.16 -1.48
N ASN A 279 -16.01 -30.23 -0.72
CA ASN A 279 -16.96 -31.28 -1.14
C ASN A 279 -18.41 -30.82 -0.98
N ALA A 280 -18.68 -29.96 0.01
CA ALA A 280 -20.01 -29.42 0.28
C ALA A 280 -20.40 -28.25 -0.63
N ILE A 281 -19.44 -27.42 -1.06
CA ILE A 281 -19.70 -26.19 -1.81
C ILE A 281 -20.35 -26.45 -3.17
N GLU A 282 -20.02 -27.58 -3.78
CA GLU A 282 -20.62 -28.06 -5.03
C GLU A 282 -22.13 -28.29 -4.93
N LYS A 283 -22.64 -28.47 -3.70
CA LYS A 283 -24.07 -28.63 -3.39
C LYS A 283 -24.68 -27.38 -2.76
N ASP A 284 -23.89 -26.32 -2.57
CA ASP A 284 -24.35 -25.08 -1.95
C ASP A 284 -25.25 -24.31 -2.93
N GLN A 285 -26.42 -23.89 -2.46
CA GLN A 285 -27.40 -23.21 -3.29
C GLN A 285 -26.89 -21.84 -3.79
N ALA A 286 -26.17 -21.09 -2.96
CA ALA A 286 -25.63 -19.79 -3.34
C ALA A 286 -24.57 -19.96 -4.44
N PHE A 287 -23.67 -20.93 -4.26
CA PHE A 287 -22.65 -21.25 -5.26
C PHE A 287 -23.27 -21.82 -6.54
N GLY A 288 -24.28 -22.69 -6.42
CA GLY A 288 -25.03 -23.23 -7.54
C GLY A 288 -25.76 -22.15 -8.36
N ASN A 289 -26.32 -21.14 -7.70
CA ASN A 289 -26.94 -19.99 -8.35
C ASN A 289 -25.93 -19.11 -9.10
N TYR A 290 -24.66 -19.13 -8.71
CA TYR A 290 -23.58 -18.40 -9.36
C TYR A 290 -22.95 -19.20 -10.52
N ARG A 291 -22.73 -20.50 -10.33
CA ARG A 291 -21.86 -21.35 -11.16
C ARG A 291 -22.12 -21.19 -12.65
N GLY A 292 -21.14 -20.63 -13.35
CA GLY A 292 -21.17 -20.56 -14.82
C GLY A 292 -22.30 -19.71 -15.39
N LYS A 293 -22.84 -18.74 -14.64
CA LYS A 293 -23.65 -17.68 -15.23
C LYS A 293 -22.87 -17.03 -16.37
N ALA A 294 -23.43 -17.07 -17.58
CA ALA A 294 -22.79 -16.53 -18.77
C ALA A 294 -22.45 -15.04 -18.53
N GLY A 295 -21.17 -14.69 -18.64
CA GLY A 295 -20.66 -13.34 -18.43
C GLY A 295 -20.23 -13.00 -17.00
N SER A 296 -20.43 -13.88 -16.01
CA SER A 296 -19.87 -13.69 -14.66
C SER A 296 -18.44 -14.21 -14.59
N ALA A 297 -17.51 -13.43 -14.04
CA ALA A 297 -16.12 -13.87 -13.90
C ALA A 297 -15.99 -15.06 -12.93
N ALA A 298 -14.97 -15.89 -13.15
CA ALA A 298 -14.71 -17.07 -12.36
C ALA A 298 -14.23 -16.69 -10.95
N VAL A 299 -14.75 -17.35 -9.92
CA VAL A 299 -14.45 -17.09 -8.51
C VAL A 299 -14.12 -18.40 -7.83
N PHE A 300 -12.88 -18.54 -7.35
CA PHE A 300 -12.46 -19.70 -6.57
C PHE A 300 -12.82 -19.49 -5.09
N PRO A 301 -13.70 -20.30 -4.49
CA PRO A 301 -14.19 -20.05 -3.14
C PRO A 301 -13.14 -20.40 -2.08
N ILE A 302 -12.94 -19.49 -1.12
CA ILE A 302 -11.91 -19.63 -0.08
C ILE A 302 -12.45 -19.60 1.34
N ALA A 303 -13.63 -19.00 1.56
CA ALA A 303 -14.20 -18.82 2.90
C ALA A 303 -15.73 -18.63 2.87
N ARG A 304 -16.36 -18.86 4.03
CA ARG A 304 -17.80 -18.62 4.24
C ARG A 304 -17.99 -17.40 5.14
N PHE A 305 -18.94 -16.53 4.78
CA PHE A 305 -19.50 -15.58 5.72
C PHE A 305 -20.68 -16.19 6.46
N LEU A 306 -20.58 -16.22 7.78
CA LEU A 306 -21.62 -16.77 8.66
C LEU A 306 -22.64 -15.69 9.11
N GLY A 307 -22.41 -14.43 8.72
CA GLY A 307 -23.19 -13.26 9.13
C GLY A 307 -22.77 -12.72 10.50
N SER A 308 -23.33 -11.58 10.88
CA SER A 308 -23.17 -10.98 12.22
C SER A 308 -24.32 -11.39 13.13
N THR A 309 -24.03 -11.64 14.42
CA THR A 309 -25.07 -11.81 15.45
C THR A 309 -25.92 -10.56 15.66
N LEU A 310 -25.47 -9.40 15.16
CA LEU A 310 -26.15 -8.10 15.23
C LEU A 310 -27.01 -7.77 14.00
N GLY A 311 -27.20 -8.71 13.06
CA GLY A 311 -28.23 -8.65 12.02
C GLY A 311 -27.86 -7.93 10.71
N ALA A 312 -26.79 -7.12 10.69
CA ALA A 312 -26.21 -6.54 9.48
C ALA A 312 -24.87 -7.22 9.19
N GLY A 313 -24.84 -8.11 8.19
CA GLY A 313 -23.61 -8.73 7.72
C GLY A 313 -23.91 -9.60 6.51
N ALA A 314 -23.18 -9.39 5.43
CA ALA A 314 -23.36 -10.14 4.19
C ALA A 314 -23.18 -11.64 4.48
N LYS A 315 -24.19 -12.45 4.15
CA LYS A 315 -24.04 -13.91 4.07
C LYS A 315 -23.58 -14.23 2.66
N GLY A 316 -22.65 -15.17 2.51
CA GLY A 316 -22.15 -15.51 1.19
C GLY A 316 -20.86 -16.31 1.24
N ILE A 317 -20.27 -16.45 0.06
CA ILE A 317 -19.00 -17.12 -0.15
C ILE A 317 -18.00 -16.08 -0.59
N LEU A 318 -16.90 -15.96 0.16
CA LEU A 318 -15.76 -15.17 -0.27
C LEU A 318 -14.90 -16.04 -1.19
N GLY A 319 -14.48 -15.49 -2.31
CA GLY A 319 -13.60 -16.17 -3.24
C GLY A 319 -12.60 -15.23 -3.89
N ILE A 320 -11.56 -15.81 -4.46
CA ILE A 320 -10.55 -15.11 -5.24
C ILE A 320 -11.02 -15.06 -6.70
N ALA A 321 -10.93 -13.88 -7.30
CA ALA A 321 -11.26 -13.65 -8.70
C ALA A 321 -10.26 -14.34 -9.65
N ASP A 322 -10.53 -14.23 -10.95
CA ASP A 322 -9.72 -14.84 -12.02
C ASP A 322 -8.35 -14.19 -12.22
N ASP A 323 -8.14 -12.97 -11.71
CA ASP A 323 -6.83 -12.33 -11.61
C ASP A 323 -5.92 -12.94 -10.53
N GLY A 324 -6.45 -13.82 -9.69
CA GLY A 324 -5.71 -14.51 -8.65
C GLY A 324 -5.43 -13.69 -7.39
N GLU A 325 -5.96 -12.48 -7.27
CA GLU A 325 -5.68 -11.58 -6.15
C GLU A 325 -6.91 -10.88 -5.56
N HIS A 326 -7.84 -10.40 -6.38
CA HIS A 326 -8.99 -9.65 -5.88
C HIS A 326 -10.00 -10.58 -5.22
N LEU A 327 -10.66 -10.09 -4.17
CA LEU A 327 -11.69 -10.86 -3.49
C LEU A 327 -13.06 -10.42 -3.95
N ARG A 328 -13.94 -11.42 -4.15
CA ARG A 328 -15.34 -11.22 -4.49
C ARG A 328 -16.25 -11.99 -3.55
N ILE A 329 -17.44 -11.46 -3.35
CA ILE A 329 -18.49 -12.09 -2.54
C ILE A 329 -19.57 -12.62 -3.46
N VAL A 330 -19.79 -13.93 -3.41
CA VAL A 330 -20.96 -14.57 -4.02
C VAL A 330 -22.09 -14.54 -2.98
N ARG A 331 -23.10 -13.71 -3.23
CA ARG A 331 -24.30 -13.59 -2.39
C ARG A 331 -25.21 -14.81 -2.53
N PRO A 332 -26.20 -15.01 -1.64
CA PRO A 332 -27.12 -16.14 -1.72
C PRO A 332 -27.96 -16.16 -3.00
N SER A 333 -28.20 -14.98 -3.59
CA SER A 333 -28.83 -14.79 -4.90
C SER A 333 -27.98 -15.31 -6.07
N GLY A 334 -26.70 -15.62 -5.83
CA GLY A 334 -25.71 -15.90 -6.88
C GLY A 334 -25.25 -14.65 -7.64
N GLU A 335 -25.52 -13.46 -7.09
CA GLU A 335 -24.89 -12.20 -7.50
C GLU A 335 -23.45 -12.18 -6.98
N VAL A 336 -22.54 -11.64 -7.79
CA VAL A 336 -21.13 -11.47 -7.44
C VAL A 336 -20.86 -9.98 -7.31
N ILE A 337 -20.26 -9.58 -6.20
CA ILE A 337 -19.82 -8.21 -5.93
C ILE A 337 -18.34 -8.20 -5.53
N GLU A 338 -17.67 -7.08 -5.73
CA GLU A 338 -16.33 -6.81 -5.23
C GLU A 338 -16.34 -6.80 -3.69
N ALA A 339 -15.39 -7.50 -3.08
CA ALA A 339 -15.26 -7.54 -1.63
C ALA A 339 -14.50 -6.33 -1.09
N GLY A 340 -13.64 -5.71 -1.91
CA GLY A 340 -12.81 -4.59 -1.52
C GLY A 340 -11.33 -4.94 -1.37
N PRO A 341 -10.91 -5.78 -0.39
CA PRO A 341 -9.50 -6.12 -0.23
C PRO A 341 -9.05 -7.18 -1.25
N THR A 342 -7.76 -7.19 -1.55
CA THR A 342 -7.12 -8.38 -2.16
C THR A 342 -6.95 -9.49 -1.14
N PHE A 343 -6.65 -10.72 -1.59
CA PHE A 343 -6.44 -11.85 -0.70
C PHE A 343 -5.28 -11.62 0.26
N GLY A 344 -4.17 -11.04 -0.22
CA GLY A 344 -3.03 -10.68 0.61
C GLY A 344 -3.39 -9.61 1.65
N GLU A 345 -4.09 -8.55 1.25
CA GLU A 345 -4.55 -7.48 2.15
C GLU A 345 -5.48 -8.02 3.25
N LEU A 346 -6.37 -8.97 2.93
CA LEU A 346 -7.19 -9.64 3.95
C LEU A 346 -6.32 -10.41 4.96
N ILE A 347 -5.35 -11.20 4.49
CA ILE A 347 -4.46 -11.94 5.40
C ILE A 347 -3.66 -10.98 6.28
N ARG A 348 -3.15 -9.88 5.71
CA ARG A 348 -2.43 -8.84 6.46
C ARG A 348 -3.32 -8.21 7.52
N TYR A 349 -4.54 -7.83 7.16
CA TYR A 349 -5.52 -7.29 8.11
C TYR A 349 -5.76 -8.24 9.29
N LEU A 350 -5.94 -9.54 9.02
CA LEU A 350 -6.09 -10.55 10.07
C LEU A 350 -4.82 -10.72 10.91
N ALA A 351 -3.63 -10.60 10.28
CA ALA A 351 -2.35 -10.80 10.94
C ALA A 351 -1.98 -9.67 11.92
N LEU A 352 -2.49 -8.45 11.72
CA LEU A 352 -2.28 -7.31 12.62
C LEU A 352 -2.97 -7.51 13.99
N GLY A 353 -3.94 -8.43 14.09
CA GLY A 353 -4.59 -8.79 15.36
C GLY A 353 -5.36 -7.62 15.99
N TRP A 354 -5.90 -7.82 17.20
CA TRP A 354 -6.73 -6.82 17.93
C TRP A 354 -6.15 -6.37 19.28
N SER A 355 -4.93 -6.77 19.63
CA SER A 355 -4.33 -6.44 20.93
C SER A 355 -2.88 -5.99 20.77
N SER A 356 -2.53 -4.87 21.43
CA SER A 356 -1.20 -4.26 21.48
C SER A 356 -0.56 -4.03 20.11
N ARG A 357 -1.05 -3.01 19.41
CA ARG A 357 -0.54 -2.56 18.10
C ARG A 357 0.42 -1.39 18.27
N THR A 358 1.42 -1.30 17.41
CA THR A 358 2.19 -0.06 17.23
C THR A 358 1.38 0.95 16.42
N GLU A 359 1.83 2.21 16.42
CA GLU A 359 1.25 3.28 15.61
C GLU A 359 1.25 2.91 14.11
N ALA A 360 2.40 2.45 13.59
CA ALA A 360 2.51 1.96 12.21
C ALA A 360 1.56 0.78 11.88
N GLU A 361 1.23 -0.07 12.86
CA GLU A 361 0.26 -1.15 12.67
C GLU A 361 -1.18 -0.63 12.61
N GLU A 362 -1.53 0.41 13.36
CA GLU A 362 -2.83 1.08 13.26
C GLU A 362 -2.96 1.82 11.92
N ASP A 363 -1.90 2.49 11.47
CA ASP A 363 -1.88 3.16 10.15
C ASP A 363 -2.07 2.17 9.00
N MET A 364 -1.38 1.03 9.08
CA MET A 364 -1.55 -0.07 8.13
C MET A 364 -3.00 -0.59 8.11
N ILE A 365 -3.68 -0.69 9.25
CA ILE A 365 -5.10 -1.07 9.31
C ILE A 365 -5.96 -0.02 8.63
N GLY A 366 -5.74 1.26 8.93
CA GLY A 366 -6.42 2.39 8.28
C GLY A 366 -6.29 2.32 6.76
N ALA A 367 -5.05 2.12 6.28
CA ALA A 367 -4.75 1.99 4.87
C ALA A 367 -5.47 0.82 4.18
N LEU A 368 -5.46 -0.35 4.82
CA LEU A 368 -6.14 -1.55 4.32
C LEU A 368 -7.66 -1.35 4.24
N MET A 369 -8.26 -0.75 5.26
CA MET A 369 -9.69 -0.49 5.33
C MET A 369 -10.15 0.54 4.30
N LEU A 370 -9.43 1.65 4.15
CA LEU A 370 -9.82 2.69 3.20
C LEU A 370 -9.68 2.19 1.75
N ARG A 371 -8.56 1.55 1.40
CA ARG A 371 -8.37 0.99 0.05
C ARG A 371 -9.46 -0.02 -0.30
N ALA A 372 -9.80 -0.90 0.64
CA ALA A 372 -10.88 -1.86 0.43
C ALA A 372 -12.23 -1.17 0.21
N LYS A 373 -12.53 -0.09 0.96
CA LYS A 373 -13.75 0.71 0.77
C LYS A 373 -13.79 1.39 -0.60
N LEU A 374 -12.72 2.06 -1.00
CA LEU A 374 -12.64 2.76 -2.29
C LEU A 374 -12.85 1.82 -3.49
N ARG A 375 -12.35 0.57 -3.40
CA ARG A 375 -12.59 -0.44 -4.45
C ARG A 375 -14.06 -0.85 -4.54
N VAL A 376 -14.75 -1.00 -3.40
CA VAL A 376 -16.20 -1.28 -3.38
C VAL A 376 -16.99 -0.13 -3.98
N ASP A 377 -16.68 1.11 -3.60
CA ASP A 377 -17.43 2.30 -4.04
C ASP A 377 -17.32 2.53 -5.57
N ARG A 378 -16.19 2.16 -6.18
CA ARG A 378 -16.00 2.26 -7.64
C ARG A 378 -16.86 1.30 -8.45
N GLU A 379 -17.08 0.08 -7.98
CA GLU A 379 -17.92 -0.91 -8.69
C GLU A 379 -19.41 -0.50 -8.68
N ILE A 380 -19.85 0.29 -7.69
CA ILE A 380 -21.22 0.81 -7.61
C ILE A 380 -21.48 1.90 -8.66
N ILE A 381 -20.43 2.58 -9.14
CA ILE A 381 -20.51 3.71 -10.07
C ILE A 381 -20.34 3.27 -11.53
N SER A 382 -19.76 2.09 -11.79
CA SER A 382 -19.60 1.48 -13.12
C SER A 382 -20.79 0.62 -13.52
#